data_AF-A0A7C6DWX1-F1
#
_entry.id   AF-A0A7C6DWX1-F1
#
_cell.length_a   1.000
_cell.length_b   1.000
_cell.length_c   1.000
_cell.angle_alpha   90.00
_cell.angle_beta   90.00
_cell.angle_gamma   90.00
#
_symmetry.space_group_name_H-M   'P 1'
#
loop_
_entity.id
_entity.type
_entity.pdbx_description
1 polymer ?
#
loop_
_entity_poly.entity_id
_entity_poly.type
_entity_poly.pdbx_seq_one_letter_code
_entity_poly.pdbx_strand_id
1 'polypeptide(L)'
;MTSPDSHRRLGRRDLLRPAIGFATAALFVLGVLASQGWLPQTDPVSGRKRGWFGRELPPEASSIWNPFAGPLPTPTPQLSKEYIYAGSRLLAVEDANANAAPPADLAVWRPSSGVWWVLGGGSGQPAYVGEWGTNGDVPVPGDFDGDGRTDFAVWRPAEGIWYIIKSTSGAAQYIYWGTEGDTPVAADFDGDGRVDTAVVRNNSGTLWWYILRTSDGQAAIFSFGIAGDVPAAGDYDGDGRSDAGVFRPSNQTFYSLDSSTGQTRIASIGQG
;
A
#
# COMPACT_ATOMS: atom_id res chain seq x y z
N MET A 1 -54.89 50.34 16.25
CA MET A 1 -54.47 49.05 15.66
C MET A 1 -54.95 47.94 16.58
N THR A 2 -55.67 46.98 16.02
CA THR A 2 -56.68 46.12 16.65
C THR A 2 -56.13 44.84 17.29
N SER A 3 -56.69 44.53 18.48
CA SER A 3 -56.95 43.24 19.17
C SER A 3 -56.18 41.96 18.83
N PRO A 4 -55.76 41.17 19.86
CA PRO A 4 -55.49 39.74 19.76
C PRO A 4 -56.78 38.91 20.03
N ASP A 5 -56.95 37.79 19.33
CA ASP A 5 -57.87 36.64 19.57
C ASP A 5 -58.22 36.01 18.20
N SER A 6 -58.44 34.71 17.99
CA SER A 6 -58.32 33.48 18.75
C SER A 6 -58.78 32.33 17.80
N HIS A 7 -58.41 31.09 18.14
CA HIS A 7 -59.04 29.81 17.72
C HIS A 7 -58.87 29.26 16.28
N ARG A 8 -58.19 28.12 16.19
CA ARG A 8 -58.90 26.83 15.98
C ARG A 8 -58.09 25.63 16.47
N ARG A 9 -58.65 24.95 17.47
CA ARG A 9 -58.35 23.56 17.83
C ARG A 9 -59.05 22.62 16.85
N LEU A 10 -58.43 21.46 16.63
CA LEU A 10 -58.94 20.08 16.40
C LEU A 10 -57.85 19.35 15.59
N GLY A 11 -57.24 18.23 15.95
CA GLY A 11 -57.45 17.25 17.01
C GLY A 11 -57.03 15.87 16.47
N ARG A 12 -56.39 15.05 17.33
CA ARG A 12 -56.01 13.63 17.16
C ARG A 12 -54.85 13.35 16.17
N ARG A 13 -53.83 12.55 16.48
CA ARG A 13 -53.70 11.39 17.39
C ARG A 13 -52.21 11.02 17.53
N ASP A 14 -51.83 10.52 18.71
CA ASP A 14 -50.82 9.45 18.92
C ASP A 14 -49.32 9.82 18.69
N LEU A 15 -48.33 9.64 19.59
CA LEU A 15 -48.15 8.91 20.85
C LEU A 15 -46.93 9.49 21.61
N LEU A 16 -47.01 9.55 22.95
CA LEU A 16 -45.84 9.61 23.83
C LEU A 16 -45.27 8.18 24.02
N ARG A 17 -43.98 7.99 23.65
CA ARG A 17 -42.89 7.24 24.35
C ARG A 17 -43.08 5.69 24.55
N PRO A 18 -42.00 4.85 24.58
CA PRO A 18 -40.83 5.02 25.45
C PRO A 18 -39.46 4.58 24.89
N ALA A 19 -38.47 5.48 24.97
CA ALA A 19 -37.05 5.14 24.82
C ALA A 19 -36.41 4.62 26.14
N ILE A 20 -37.20 4.08 27.07
CA ILE A 20 -36.72 3.65 28.40
C ILE A 20 -36.56 2.11 28.48
N GLY A 21 -37.21 1.33 27.61
CA GLY A 21 -37.11 -0.14 27.66
C GLY A 21 -35.79 -0.74 27.17
N PHE A 22 -35.08 -0.07 26.26
CA PHE A 22 -33.86 -0.61 25.65
C PHE A 22 -32.62 -0.51 26.55
N ALA A 23 -32.48 0.56 27.34
CA ALA A 23 -31.32 0.76 28.19
C ALA A 23 -31.30 -0.24 29.38
N THR A 24 -32.47 -0.52 29.97
CA THR A 24 -32.56 -1.41 31.14
C THR A 24 -32.37 -2.88 30.77
N ALA A 25 -32.85 -3.31 29.59
CA ALA A 25 -32.62 -4.67 29.09
C ALA A 25 -31.15 -4.91 28.72
N ALA A 26 -30.47 -3.93 28.10
CA ALA A 26 -29.07 -4.03 27.75
C ALA A 26 -28.16 -4.15 28.98
N LEU A 27 -28.42 -3.36 30.04
CA LEU A 27 -27.67 -3.42 31.30
C LEU A 27 -27.92 -4.73 32.07
N PHE A 28 -29.13 -5.28 32.04
CA PHE A 28 -29.43 -6.57 32.69
C PHE A 28 -28.75 -7.73 31.98
N VAL A 29 -28.74 -7.75 30.64
CA VAL A 29 -28.04 -8.77 29.84
C VAL A 29 -26.52 -8.70 30.06
N LEU A 30 -25.93 -7.49 30.09
CA LEU A 30 -24.51 -7.30 30.42
C LEU A 30 -24.17 -7.77 31.85
N GLY A 31 -25.06 -7.53 32.82
CA GLY A 31 -24.89 -8.02 34.20
C GLY A 31 -24.91 -9.55 34.30
N VAL A 32 -25.83 -10.21 33.59
CA VAL A 32 -25.89 -11.69 33.52
C VAL A 32 -24.63 -12.25 32.85
N LEU A 33 -24.20 -11.69 31.72
CA LEU A 33 -22.99 -12.10 31.01
C LEU A 33 -21.71 -11.93 31.85
N ALA A 34 -21.61 -10.84 32.62
CA ALA A 34 -20.51 -10.62 33.56
C ALA A 34 -20.49 -11.67 34.68
N SER A 35 -21.66 -11.98 35.26
CA SER A 35 -21.79 -12.96 36.35
C SER A 35 -21.46 -14.40 35.94
N GLN A 36 -21.62 -14.72 34.66
CA GLN A 36 -21.32 -16.04 34.10
C GLN A 36 -19.89 -16.12 33.53
N GLY A 37 -19.07 -15.07 33.69
CA GLY A 37 -17.68 -15.04 33.22
C GLY A 37 -17.53 -14.95 31.70
N TRP A 38 -18.54 -14.41 31.00
CA TRP A 38 -18.54 -14.31 29.54
C TRP A 38 -17.95 -13.01 29.01
N LEU A 39 -17.59 -12.08 29.90
CA LEU A 39 -16.86 -10.88 29.57
C LEU A 39 -15.34 -11.10 29.65
N PRO A 40 -14.54 -10.34 28.90
CA PRO A 40 -13.10 -10.37 29.02
C PRO A 40 -12.65 -10.03 30.44
N GLN A 41 -11.83 -10.90 31.03
CA GLN A 41 -11.32 -10.75 32.39
C GLN A 41 -9.88 -11.24 32.46
N THR A 42 -9.08 -10.59 33.31
CA THR A 42 -7.72 -11.02 33.63
C THR A 42 -7.71 -11.52 35.06
N ASP A 43 -7.26 -12.75 35.27
CA ASP A 43 -7.05 -13.27 36.61
C ASP A 43 -5.91 -12.48 37.28
N PRO A 44 -6.17 -11.77 38.39
CA PRO A 44 -5.19 -10.90 39.02
C PRO A 44 -4.06 -11.66 39.73
N VAL A 45 -4.22 -12.96 39.96
CA VAL A 45 -3.23 -13.80 40.64
C VAL A 45 -2.37 -14.57 39.64
N SER A 46 -2.97 -15.12 38.59
CA SER A 46 -2.25 -15.92 37.59
C SER A 46 -1.86 -15.16 36.31
N GLY A 47 -2.39 -13.95 36.10
CA GLY A 47 -2.16 -13.15 34.89
C GLY A 47 -2.85 -13.69 33.62
N ARG A 48 -3.57 -14.81 33.72
CA ARG A 48 -4.24 -15.46 32.60
C ARG A 48 -5.44 -14.64 32.14
N LYS A 49 -5.51 -14.39 30.84
CA LYS A 49 -6.61 -13.64 30.20
C LYS A 49 -7.68 -14.61 29.70
N ARG A 50 -8.95 -14.29 29.93
CA ARG A 50 -10.10 -15.00 29.37
C ARG A 50 -10.85 -14.06 28.44
N GLY A 51 -11.19 -14.55 27.24
CA GLY A 51 -11.94 -13.81 26.24
C GLY A 51 -13.45 -13.97 26.43
N TRP A 52 -14.21 -13.50 25.43
CA TRP A 52 -15.66 -13.69 25.41
C TRP A 52 -16.01 -15.19 25.52
N PHE A 53 -17.07 -15.50 26.29
CA PHE A 53 -17.52 -16.87 26.61
C PHE A 53 -16.56 -17.69 27.48
N GLY A 54 -15.68 -17.05 28.25
CA GLY A 54 -14.91 -17.68 29.32
C GLY A 54 -13.72 -18.53 28.88
N ARG A 55 -13.40 -18.54 27.58
CA ARG A 55 -12.27 -19.28 27.01
C ARG A 55 -10.94 -18.59 27.32
N GLU A 56 -9.98 -19.36 27.83
CA GLU A 56 -8.63 -18.87 28.12
C GLU A 56 -7.90 -18.53 26.82
N LEU A 57 -7.30 -17.34 26.79
CA LEU A 57 -6.61 -16.81 25.62
C LEU A 57 -5.12 -17.19 25.65
N PRO A 58 -4.46 -17.30 24.48
CA PRO A 58 -3.01 -17.43 24.41
C PRO A 58 -2.30 -16.27 25.15
N PRO A 59 -1.09 -16.49 25.70
CA PRO A 59 -0.37 -15.49 26.52
C PRO A 59 -0.18 -14.13 25.81
N GLU A 60 -0.08 -14.14 24.48
CA GLU A 60 0.13 -12.96 23.64
C GLU A 60 -1.14 -12.36 23.01
N ALA A 61 -2.33 -12.85 23.38
CA ALA A 61 -3.58 -12.28 22.88
C ALA A 61 -3.81 -10.84 23.40
N SER A 62 -4.05 -9.90 22.47
CA SER A 62 -4.60 -8.58 22.78
C SER A 62 -6.10 -8.69 23.11
N SER A 63 -6.62 -7.76 23.89
CA SER A 63 -7.98 -7.83 24.48
C SER A 63 -9.14 -7.62 23.48
N ILE A 64 -8.89 -7.66 22.18
CA ILE A 64 -9.88 -7.34 21.13
C ILE A 64 -9.86 -8.44 20.06
N TRP A 65 -10.54 -9.56 20.33
CA TRP A 65 -10.83 -10.58 19.30
C TRP A 65 -12.34 -10.62 19.03
N ASN A 66 -12.74 -10.40 17.77
CA ASN A 66 -14.13 -10.37 17.32
C ASN A 66 -14.52 -11.71 16.66
N PRO A 67 -15.48 -12.48 17.22
CA PRO A 67 -15.86 -13.80 16.72
C PRO A 67 -16.73 -13.79 15.45
N PHE A 68 -17.06 -12.62 14.89
CA PHE A 68 -17.87 -12.52 13.66
C PHE A 68 -17.06 -12.32 12.37
N ALA A 69 -15.72 -12.34 12.45
CA ALA A 69 -14.89 -12.39 11.25
C ALA A 69 -14.98 -13.79 10.62
N GLY A 70 -15.47 -13.87 9.38
CA GLY A 70 -15.48 -15.11 8.61
C GLY A 70 -14.06 -15.69 8.42
N PRO A 71 -13.93 -16.96 7.95
CA PRO A 71 -12.63 -17.55 7.69
C PRO A 71 -11.83 -16.65 6.74
N LEU A 72 -10.62 -16.27 7.16
CA LEU A 72 -9.71 -15.48 6.35
C LEU A 72 -9.37 -16.25 5.07
N PRO A 73 -9.30 -15.59 3.90
CA PRO A 73 -8.86 -16.24 2.67
C PRO A 73 -7.44 -16.80 2.86
N THR A 74 -7.19 -17.97 2.29
CA THR A 74 -5.85 -18.60 2.27
C THR A 74 -5.09 -18.07 1.05
N PRO A 75 -3.80 -17.71 1.17
CA PRO A 75 -2.97 -17.80 2.37
C PRO A 75 -3.38 -16.80 3.46
N THR A 76 -3.29 -17.26 4.71
CA THR A 76 -3.49 -16.45 5.92
C THR A 76 -2.83 -15.09 5.74
N PRO A 77 -3.59 -13.96 5.82
CA PRO A 77 -3.00 -12.64 5.71
C PRO A 77 -1.89 -12.51 6.75
N GLN A 78 -0.66 -12.32 6.29
CA GLN A 78 0.43 -11.98 7.18
C GLN A 78 0.10 -10.64 7.85
N LEU A 79 0.41 -10.52 9.14
CA LEU A 79 0.04 -9.39 10.00
C LEU A 79 0.76 -8.07 9.65
N SER A 80 1.14 -7.87 8.39
CA SER A 80 1.81 -6.65 7.94
C SER A 80 1.55 -6.25 6.49
N LYS A 81 0.66 -6.92 5.74
CA LYS A 81 0.24 -6.44 4.41
C LYS A 81 -1.13 -5.76 4.51
N GLU A 82 -1.17 -4.44 4.33
CA GLU A 82 -2.44 -3.70 4.23
C GLU A 82 -2.96 -3.84 2.80
N TYR A 83 -4.17 -4.40 2.67
CA TYR A 83 -4.84 -4.61 1.38
C TYR A 83 -5.87 -3.50 1.19
N ILE A 84 -5.63 -2.61 0.24
CA ILE A 84 -6.58 -1.53 -0.09
C ILE A 84 -7.57 -2.06 -1.13
N TYR A 85 -8.86 -2.07 -0.79
CA TYR A 85 -9.94 -2.50 -1.70
C TYR A 85 -10.79 -1.31 -2.14
N ALA A 86 -11.28 -1.33 -3.38
CA ALA A 86 -12.47 -0.58 -3.79
C ALA A 86 -13.57 -1.56 -4.21
N GLY A 87 -14.61 -1.66 -3.40
CA GLY A 87 -15.61 -2.73 -3.55
C GLY A 87 -14.97 -4.10 -3.34
N SER A 88 -15.21 -5.04 -4.23
CA SER A 88 -14.65 -6.41 -4.18
C SER A 88 -13.33 -6.56 -4.94
N ARG A 89 -12.65 -5.46 -5.30
CA ARG A 89 -11.44 -5.46 -6.13
C ARG A 89 -10.26 -4.91 -5.33
N LEU A 90 -9.17 -5.69 -5.29
CA LEU A 90 -7.89 -5.29 -4.70
C LEU A 90 -7.25 -4.20 -5.57
N LEU A 91 -6.90 -3.07 -4.96
CA LEU A 91 -6.31 -1.91 -5.64
C LEU A 91 -4.81 -1.77 -5.39
N ALA A 92 -4.33 -2.15 -4.20
CA ALA A 92 -2.91 -2.13 -3.86
C ALA A 92 -2.60 -3.09 -2.70
N VAL A 93 -1.33 -3.49 -2.62
CA VAL A 93 -0.73 -4.22 -1.50
C VAL A 93 0.39 -3.34 -0.97
N GLU A 94 0.37 -3.00 0.32
CA GLU A 94 1.54 -2.40 0.98
C GLU A 94 2.48 -3.49 1.52
N ASP A 95 3.78 -3.21 1.49
CA ASP A 95 4.83 -4.16 1.90
C ASP A 95 4.87 -4.40 3.40
N ALA A 96 5.29 -5.62 3.74
CA ALA A 96 5.27 -6.21 5.08
C ALA A 96 6.09 -5.48 6.16
N ASN A 97 6.83 -4.43 5.80
CA ASN A 97 7.70 -3.66 6.70
C ASN A 97 7.45 -2.14 6.63
N ALA A 98 6.37 -1.68 5.98
CA ALA A 98 6.02 -0.26 5.99
C ALA A 98 5.62 0.17 7.41
N ASN A 99 6.51 0.83 8.15
CA ASN A 99 6.20 1.47 9.42
C ASN A 99 5.15 2.55 9.18
N ALA A 100 3.86 2.23 9.39
CA ALA A 100 2.71 3.12 9.19
C ALA A 100 3.04 4.24 8.19
N ALA A 101 3.14 3.89 6.90
CA ALA A 101 3.53 4.84 5.88
C ALA A 101 2.67 6.10 6.08
N PRO A 102 3.26 7.31 6.15
CA PRO A 102 2.45 8.51 6.07
C PRO A 102 1.52 8.35 4.85
N PRO A 103 0.23 8.73 4.95
CA PRO A 103 -0.75 8.42 3.92
C PRO A 103 -0.18 8.78 2.55
N ALA A 104 -0.18 7.83 1.62
CA ALA A 104 0.38 8.02 0.30
C ALA A 104 -0.24 9.27 -0.36
N ASP A 105 0.61 10.17 -0.86
CA ASP A 105 0.17 11.37 -1.54
C ASP A 105 -0.14 11.07 -3.02
N LEU A 106 -1.14 11.75 -3.58
CA LEU A 106 -1.45 11.63 -5.00
C LEU A 106 -0.57 12.59 -5.81
N ALA A 107 0.27 12.05 -6.68
CA ALA A 107 1.13 12.83 -7.57
C ALA A 107 0.76 12.67 -9.04
N VAL A 108 0.87 13.76 -9.81
CA VAL A 108 0.79 13.78 -11.28
C VAL A 108 2.01 14.49 -11.84
N TRP A 109 2.74 13.82 -12.72
CA TRP A 109 3.80 14.44 -13.51
C TRP A 109 3.28 14.84 -14.89
N ARG A 110 3.61 16.05 -15.35
CA ARG A 110 3.18 16.57 -16.66
C ARG A 110 4.33 16.51 -17.68
N PRO A 111 4.26 15.61 -18.68
CA PRO A 111 5.36 15.42 -19.63
C PRO A 111 5.70 16.63 -20.51
N SER A 112 4.73 17.52 -20.76
CA SER A 112 4.96 18.71 -21.59
C SER A 112 5.82 19.77 -20.90
N SER A 113 5.91 19.74 -19.57
CA SER A 113 6.55 20.79 -18.78
C SER A 113 7.52 20.27 -17.71
N GLY A 114 7.60 18.95 -17.48
CA GLY A 114 8.47 18.40 -16.44
C GLY A 114 8.02 18.73 -15.01
N VAL A 115 6.74 19.05 -14.82
CA VAL A 115 6.22 19.56 -13.53
C VAL A 115 5.50 18.46 -12.77
N TRP A 116 5.84 18.33 -11.49
CA TRP A 116 5.12 17.50 -10.52
C TRP A 116 4.02 18.30 -9.83
N TRP A 117 2.86 17.68 -9.67
CA TRP A 117 1.73 18.18 -8.89
C TRP A 117 1.40 17.14 -7.83
N VAL A 118 1.66 17.45 -6.56
CA VAL A 118 1.39 16.53 -5.44
C VAL A 118 0.28 17.09 -4.58
N LEU A 119 -0.77 16.32 -4.39
CA LEU A 119 -1.85 16.59 -3.44
C LEU A 119 -1.48 15.94 -2.11
N GLY A 120 -1.15 16.76 -1.11
CA GLY A 120 -0.73 16.28 0.20
C GLY A 120 -1.61 16.75 1.36
N GLY A 121 -1.55 16.02 2.48
CA GLY A 121 -2.05 16.48 3.78
C GLY A 121 -3.58 16.58 3.92
N GLY A 122 -4.36 15.79 3.17
CA GLY A 122 -5.81 15.66 3.34
C GLY A 122 -6.65 16.90 3.01
N SER A 123 -6.03 18.01 2.59
CA SER A 123 -6.69 19.30 2.32
C SER A 123 -7.30 19.42 0.93
N GLY A 124 -7.04 18.46 0.03
CA GLY A 124 -7.51 18.49 -1.36
C GLY A 124 -6.85 19.57 -2.22
N GLN A 125 -5.82 20.25 -1.72
CA GLN A 125 -5.02 21.25 -2.45
C GLN A 125 -3.62 20.69 -2.74
N PRO A 126 -2.97 21.12 -3.84
CA PRO A 126 -1.60 20.73 -4.12
C PRO A 126 -0.67 21.23 -3.01
N ALA A 127 0.00 20.29 -2.36
CA ALA A 127 1.00 20.52 -1.33
C ALA A 127 2.38 20.82 -1.92
N TYR A 128 2.66 20.34 -3.14
CA TYR A 128 3.90 20.62 -3.87
C TYR A 128 3.64 20.79 -5.37
N VAL A 129 4.22 21.85 -5.93
CA VAL A 129 4.32 22.08 -7.38
C VAL A 129 5.76 22.47 -7.68
N GLY A 130 6.49 21.62 -8.41
CA GLY A 130 7.91 21.82 -8.68
C GLY A 130 8.30 21.34 -10.08
N GLU A 131 9.20 22.10 -10.70
CA GLU A 131 9.83 21.73 -11.96
C GLU A 131 10.98 20.77 -11.66
N TRP A 132 10.73 19.47 -11.81
CA TRP A 132 11.77 18.45 -11.70
C TRP A 132 11.64 17.45 -12.85
N GLY A 133 12.43 17.72 -13.88
CA GLY A 133 12.43 17.02 -15.15
C GLY A 133 12.22 17.98 -16.33
N THR A 134 12.26 17.42 -17.53
CA THR A 134 12.01 18.14 -18.79
C THR A 134 11.17 17.28 -19.74
N ASN A 135 10.83 17.84 -20.90
CA ASN A 135 10.13 17.11 -21.93
C ASN A 135 10.95 15.90 -22.40
N GLY A 136 10.33 14.71 -22.38
CA GLY A 136 10.95 13.45 -22.76
C GLY A 136 11.53 12.64 -21.59
N ASP A 137 11.61 13.22 -20.38
CA ASP A 137 11.95 12.45 -19.18
C ASP A 137 10.82 11.45 -18.83
N VAL A 138 11.15 10.40 -18.08
CA VAL A 138 10.22 9.38 -17.58
C VAL A 138 10.16 9.49 -16.05
N PRO A 139 8.97 9.67 -15.44
CA PRO A 139 8.85 9.75 -13.98
C PRO A 139 9.10 8.36 -13.35
N VAL A 140 9.96 8.31 -12.34
CA VAL A 140 10.39 7.09 -11.64
C VAL A 140 10.50 7.31 -10.12
N PRO A 141 9.42 7.79 -9.47
CA PRO A 141 9.46 8.15 -8.05
C PRO A 141 9.72 6.91 -7.17
N GLY A 142 10.40 7.12 -6.05
CA GLY A 142 10.77 6.06 -5.11
C GLY A 142 11.51 6.63 -3.89
N ASP A 143 11.64 5.88 -2.81
CA ASP A 143 12.44 6.27 -1.65
C ASP A 143 13.91 5.87 -1.86
N PHE A 144 14.72 6.73 -2.48
CA PHE A 144 16.12 6.42 -2.81
C PHE A 144 17.07 6.73 -1.64
N ASP A 145 16.63 7.46 -0.62
CA ASP A 145 17.45 7.82 0.54
C ASP A 145 17.11 7.06 1.84
N GLY A 146 16.03 6.28 1.82
CA GLY A 146 15.61 5.34 2.86
C GLY A 146 14.96 6.03 4.06
N ASP A 147 14.36 7.21 3.87
CA ASP A 147 13.73 7.98 4.95
C ASP A 147 12.23 7.66 5.15
N GLY A 148 11.68 6.75 4.33
CA GLY A 148 10.29 6.35 4.32
C GLY A 148 9.38 7.29 3.53
N ARG A 149 9.93 8.24 2.77
CA ARG A 149 9.18 9.16 1.91
C ARG A 149 9.60 9.00 0.46
N THR A 150 8.64 9.18 -0.44
CA THR A 150 8.91 9.16 -1.87
C THR A 150 9.72 10.38 -2.31
N ASP A 151 10.83 10.13 -2.97
CA ASP A 151 11.64 11.14 -3.64
C ASP A 151 11.09 11.47 -5.03
N PHE A 152 11.28 12.71 -5.46
CA PHE A 152 11.02 13.09 -6.84
C PHE A 152 12.16 12.60 -7.72
N ALA A 153 11.85 11.74 -8.68
CA ALA A 153 12.85 11.20 -9.57
C ALA A 153 12.35 11.08 -11.01
N VAL A 154 13.26 11.36 -11.94
CA VAL A 154 13.04 11.17 -13.38
C VAL A 154 14.24 10.45 -14.00
N TRP A 155 13.98 9.59 -14.97
CA TRP A 155 14.97 9.01 -15.86
C TRP A 155 14.96 9.77 -17.18
N ARG A 156 16.14 10.19 -17.66
CA ARG A 156 16.28 10.90 -18.93
C ARG A 156 16.77 9.95 -20.02
N PRO A 157 15.91 9.52 -20.96
CA PRO A 157 16.28 8.53 -21.96
C PRO A 157 17.44 8.95 -22.85
N ALA A 158 17.44 10.23 -23.27
CA ALA A 158 18.44 10.76 -24.18
C ALA A 158 19.87 10.78 -23.58
N GLU A 159 19.99 10.72 -22.25
CA GLU A 159 21.27 10.76 -21.54
C GLU A 159 21.59 9.44 -20.83
N GLY A 160 20.60 8.60 -20.54
CA GLY A 160 20.77 7.41 -19.70
C GLY A 160 21.04 7.74 -18.23
N ILE A 161 20.54 8.89 -17.76
CA ILE A 161 20.82 9.42 -16.41
C ILE A 161 19.54 9.48 -15.58
N TRP A 162 19.66 9.13 -14.30
CA TRP A 162 18.63 9.31 -13.28
C TRP A 162 18.86 10.62 -12.53
N TYR A 163 17.80 11.41 -12.36
CA TYR A 163 17.78 12.69 -11.66
C TYR A 163 16.84 12.59 -10.47
N ILE A 164 17.38 12.67 -9.26
CA ILE A 164 16.63 12.43 -8.02
C ILE A 164 16.75 13.67 -7.12
N ILE A 165 15.64 14.14 -6.53
CA ILE A 165 15.65 15.05 -5.38
C ILE A 165 15.27 14.24 -4.15
N LYS A 166 16.22 14.15 -3.21
CA LYS A 166 16.02 13.52 -1.92
C LYS A 166 15.02 14.28 -1.05
N SER A 167 14.01 13.59 -0.57
CA SER A 167 12.96 14.11 0.28
C SER A 167 13.50 14.57 1.64
N THR A 168 14.56 13.93 2.17
CA THR A 168 15.21 14.30 3.43
C THR A 168 15.80 15.71 3.41
N SER A 169 16.44 16.10 2.29
CA SER A 169 17.32 17.27 2.24
C SER A 169 17.02 18.26 1.11
N GLY A 170 16.20 17.88 0.13
CA GLY A 170 16.02 18.60 -1.13
C GLY A 170 17.25 18.55 -2.05
N ALA A 171 18.28 17.75 -1.72
CA ALA A 171 19.49 17.68 -2.51
C ALA A 171 19.28 16.86 -3.80
N ALA A 172 19.82 17.39 -4.90
CA ALA A 172 19.85 16.70 -6.18
C ALA A 172 20.95 15.63 -6.21
N GLN A 173 20.60 14.44 -6.70
CA GLN A 173 21.52 13.34 -7.00
C GLN A 173 21.36 12.94 -8.47
N TYR A 174 22.49 12.66 -9.12
CA TYR A 174 22.56 12.23 -10.52
C TYR A 174 23.25 10.87 -10.59
N ILE A 175 22.57 9.87 -11.16
CA ILE A 175 23.11 8.51 -11.29
C ILE A 175 23.24 8.18 -12.78
N TYR A 176 24.48 7.91 -13.21
CA TYR A 176 24.82 7.58 -14.60
C TYR A 176 24.70 6.07 -14.80
N TRP A 177 23.46 5.59 -14.93
CA TRP A 177 23.18 4.16 -15.02
C TRP A 177 22.12 3.86 -16.10
N GLY A 178 22.61 3.55 -17.29
CA GLY A 178 21.80 3.21 -18.46
C GLY A 178 22.36 3.82 -19.74
N THR A 179 21.64 3.60 -20.83
CA THR A 179 21.88 4.19 -22.15
C THR A 179 20.56 4.51 -22.83
N GLU A 180 20.62 5.27 -23.92
CA GLU A 180 19.45 5.48 -24.79
C GLU A 180 18.84 4.15 -25.25
N GLY A 181 17.51 4.07 -25.22
CA GLY A 181 16.73 2.88 -25.60
C GLY A 181 16.45 1.89 -24.46
N ASP A 182 17.03 2.11 -23.27
CA ASP A 182 16.69 1.32 -22.09
C ASP A 182 15.30 1.66 -21.55
N THR A 183 14.71 0.76 -20.76
CA THR A 183 13.49 1.02 -19.99
C THR A 183 13.82 1.12 -18.51
N PRO A 184 13.54 2.23 -17.82
CA PRO A 184 13.88 2.37 -16.41
C PRO A 184 12.92 1.56 -15.52
N VAL A 185 13.46 1.00 -14.45
CA VAL A 185 12.74 0.29 -13.39
C VAL A 185 13.31 0.72 -12.05
N ALA A 186 12.47 1.20 -11.16
CA ALA A 186 12.84 1.62 -9.81
C ALA A 186 12.17 0.66 -8.82
N ALA A 187 12.95 -0.07 -8.03
CA ALA A 187 12.47 -1.01 -7.03
C ALA A 187 13.58 -1.33 -6.01
N ASP A 188 13.22 -1.79 -4.82
CA ASP A 188 14.19 -2.23 -3.79
C ASP A 188 14.63 -3.67 -4.07
N PHE A 189 15.74 -3.89 -4.77
CA PHE A 189 16.14 -5.23 -5.23
C PHE A 189 16.98 -6.01 -4.20
N ASP A 190 17.52 -5.34 -3.18
CA ASP A 190 18.31 -5.99 -2.13
C ASP A 190 17.63 -6.06 -0.75
N GLY A 191 16.48 -5.41 -0.62
CA GLY A 191 15.59 -5.45 0.55
C GLY A 191 16.10 -4.59 1.69
N ASP A 192 16.84 -3.52 1.39
CA ASP A 192 17.39 -2.62 2.39
C ASP A 192 16.45 -1.46 2.76
N GLY A 193 15.29 -1.38 2.10
CA GLY A 193 14.29 -0.33 2.26
C GLY A 193 14.55 0.90 1.39
N ARG A 194 15.56 0.89 0.51
CA ARG A 194 15.82 1.93 -0.48
C ARG A 194 15.47 1.42 -1.87
N VAL A 195 14.92 2.32 -2.67
CA VAL A 195 14.69 2.07 -4.08
C VAL A 195 16.01 2.11 -4.83
N ASP A 196 16.29 1.04 -5.57
CA ASP A 196 17.44 0.95 -6.46
C ASP A 196 17.12 1.46 -7.87
N THR A 197 18.20 1.78 -8.59
CA THR A 197 18.11 2.18 -10.00
C THR A 197 18.37 0.99 -10.90
N ALA A 198 17.42 0.64 -11.76
CA ALA A 198 17.58 -0.44 -12.71
C ALA A 198 17.13 -0.06 -14.11
N VAL A 199 17.78 -0.63 -15.12
CA VAL A 199 17.36 -0.50 -16.51
C VAL A 199 17.19 -1.86 -17.15
N VAL A 200 16.16 -1.98 -18.00
CA VAL A 200 15.90 -3.16 -18.81
C VAL A 200 16.20 -2.85 -20.27
N ARG A 201 17.11 -3.61 -20.84
CA ARG A 201 17.57 -3.46 -22.23
C ARG A 201 17.14 -4.65 -23.06
N ASN A 202 16.49 -4.38 -24.19
CA ASN A 202 16.27 -5.42 -25.19
C ASN A 202 17.55 -5.62 -26.02
N ASN A 203 18.14 -6.80 -25.93
CA ASN A 203 19.24 -7.21 -26.78
C ASN A 203 18.82 -8.44 -27.59
N SER A 204 18.49 -8.19 -28.87
CA SER A 204 18.19 -9.24 -29.86
C SER A 204 17.07 -10.21 -29.45
N GLY A 205 16.03 -9.71 -28.78
CA GLY A 205 14.87 -10.52 -28.38
C GLY A 205 14.86 -10.92 -26.90
N THR A 206 15.97 -10.72 -26.19
CA THR A 206 16.09 -11.02 -24.75
C THR A 206 16.12 -9.73 -23.95
N LEU A 207 15.38 -9.69 -22.85
CA LEU A 207 15.44 -8.58 -21.90
C LEU A 207 16.54 -8.82 -20.87
N TRP A 208 17.49 -7.88 -20.80
CA TRP A 208 18.57 -7.86 -19.84
C TRP A 208 18.30 -6.79 -18.78
N TRP A 209 18.33 -7.21 -17.52
CA TRP A 209 18.18 -6.35 -16.35
C TRP A 209 19.57 -5.93 -15.87
N TYR A 210 19.75 -4.63 -15.69
CA TYR A 210 20.96 -4.02 -15.14
C TYR A 210 20.56 -3.20 -13.91
N ILE A 211 20.76 -3.77 -12.74
CA ILE A 211 20.41 -3.15 -11.45
C ILE A 211 21.68 -2.55 -10.85
N LEU A 212 21.58 -1.32 -10.35
CA LEU A 212 22.58 -0.67 -9.52
C LEU A 212 21.97 -0.36 -8.16
N ARG A 213 22.49 -1.05 -7.15
CA ARG A 213 22.04 -0.91 -5.77
C ARG A 213 22.46 0.42 -5.22
N THR A 214 21.51 1.19 -4.70
CA THR A 214 21.76 2.54 -4.18
C THR A 214 22.44 2.52 -2.81
N SER A 215 22.30 1.40 -2.12
CA SER A 215 22.87 1.09 -0.82
C SER A 215 24.41 1.03 -0.83
N ASP A 216 24.99 0.33 -1.81
CA ASP A 216 26.43 0.02 -1.86
C ASP A 216 27.09 0.21 -3.24
N GLY A 217 26.32 0.60 -4.27
CA GLY A 217 26.80 0.83 -5.62
C GLY A 217 27.17 -0.44 -6.39
N GLN A 218 26.84 -1.63 -5.88
CA GLN A 218 27.10 -2.88 -6.58
C GLN A 218 26.04 -3.13 -7.67
N ALA A 219 26.48 -3.76 -8.76
CA ALA A 219 25.62 -4.07 -9.88
C ALA A 219 25.20 -5.55 -9.91
N ALA A 220 23.94 -5.80 -10.28
CA ALA A 220 23.45 -7.12 -10.66
C ALA A 220 22.99 -7.10 -12.12
N ILE A 221 23.41 -8.10 -12.89
CA ILE A 221 23.11 -8.19 -14.32
C ILE A 221 22.67 -9.61 -14.66
N PHE A 222 21.46 -9.75 -15.20
CA PHE A 222 20.91 -11.03 -15.64
C PHE A 222 19.85 -10.82 -16.72
N SER A 223 19.46 -11.89 -17.42
CA SER A 223 18.40 -11.85 -18.41
C SER A 223 17.10 -12.45 -17.86
N PHE A 224 15.99 -11.76 -18.03
CA PHE A 224 14.66 -12.27 -17.70
C PHE A 224 13.58 -11.58 -18.55
N GLY A 225 12.78 -12.38 -19.25
CA GLY A 225 11.77 -11.90 -20.19
C GLY A 225 12.25 -11.85 -21.65
N ILE A 226 11.31 -11.59 -22.55
CA ILE A 226 11.55 -11.51 -24.00
C ILE A 226 11.08 -10.17 -24.57
N ALA A 227 11.48 -9.87 -25.81
CA ALA A 227 11.03 -8.68 -26.51
C ALA A 227 9.50 -8.58 -26.57
N GLY A 228 8.97 -7.41 -26.22
CA GLY A 228 7.54 -7.14 -26.14
C GLY A 228 6.96 -7.35 -24.74
N ASP A 229 7.70 -7.96 -23.82
CA ASP A 229 7.34 -7.95 -22.41
C ASP A 229 7.59 -6.55 -21.80
N VAL A 230 6.74 -6.16 -20.84
CA VAL A 230 6.81 -4.88 -20.11
C VAL A 230 7.38 -5.15 -18.72
N PRO A 231 8.48 -4.50 -18.29
CA PRO A 231 9.01 -4.66 -16.94
C PRO A 231 8.00 -4.29 -15.86
N ALA A 232 7.94 -5.10 -14.82
CA ALA A 232 7.04 -4.96 -13.68
C ALA A 232 7.71 -5.60 -12.45
N ALA A 233 8.72 -4.93 -11.88
CA ALA A 233 9.36 -5.40 -10.67
C ALA A 233 8.44 -5.26 -9.44
N GLY A 234 8.66 -6.10 -8.44
CA GLY A 234 7.95 -6.07 -7.16
C GLY A 234 8.18 -7.33 -6.35
N ASP A 235 7.88 -7.31 -5.05
CA ASP A 235 8.01 -8.48 -4.17
C ASP A 235 6.84 -9.47 -4.37
N TYR A 236 7.03 -10.47 -5.23
CA TYR A 236 6.01 -11.49 -5.54
C TYR A 236 6.18 -12.77 -4.72
N ASP A 237 7.33 -12.97 -4.06
CA ASP A 237 7.60 -14.14 -3.22
C ASP A 237 7.47 -13.88 -1.71
N GLY A 238 7.41 -12.61 -1.30
CA GLY A 238 7.25 -12.17 0.07
C GLY A 238 8.55 -12.14 0.87
N ASP A 239 9.72 -12.15 0.22
CA ASP A 239 11.02 -12.14 0.89
C ASP A 239 11.50 -10.73 1.32
N GLY A 240 10.76 -9.69 0.93
CA GLY A 240 11.09 -8.29 1.21
C GLY A 240 12.08 -7.68 0.21
N ARG A 241 12.35 -8.34 -0.92
CA ARG A 241 13.09 -7.81 -2.06
C ARG A 241 12.18 -7.79 -3.28
N SER A 242 12.45 -6.86 -4.17
CA SER A 242 11.76 -6.78 -5.44
C SER A 242 12.32 -7.84 -6.38
N ASP A 243 11.42 -8.65 -6.92
CA ASP A 243 11.72 -9.60 -7.98
C ASP A 243 11.79 -8.90 -9.33
N ALA A 244 12.57 -9.47 -10.25
CA ALA A 244 12.43 -9.12 -11.66
C ALA A 244 11.13 -9.72 -12.19
N GLY A 245 10.18 -8.86 -12.56
CA GLY A 245 8.91 -9.26 -13.15
C GLY A 245 8.70 -8.66 -14.53
N VAL A 246 7.95 -9.36 -15.36
CA VAL A 246 7.51 -8.86 -16.67
C VAL A 246 6.05 -9.22 -16.93
N PHE A 247 5.30 -8.28 -17.49
CA PHE A 247 3.99 -8.54 -18.07
C PHE A 247 4.13 -8.80 -19.57
N ARG A 248 3.58 -9.90 -20.05
CA ARG A 248 3.52 -10.24 -21.47
C ARG A 248 2.12 -9.92 -22.02
N PRO A 249 1.96 -8.82 -22.78
CA PRO A 249 0.64 -8.42 -23.29
C PRO A 249 0.06 -9.43 -24.28
N SER A 250 0.91 -10.14 -25.03
CA SER A 250 0.49 -11.07 -26.08
C SER A 250 -0.29 -12.27 -25.57
N ASN A 251 -0.11 -12.65 -24.30
CA ASN A 251 -0.85 -13.74 -23.65
C ASN A 251 -1.47 -13.36 -22.30
N GLN A 252 -1.40 -12.07 -21.93
CA GLN A 252 -1.94 -11.54 -20.66
C GLN A 252 -1.41 -12.31 -19.44
N THR A 253 -0.09 -12.53 -19.41
CA THR A 253 0.57 -13.30 -18.35
C THR A 253 1.68 -12.48 -17.70
N PHE A 254 1.69 -12.46 -16.37
CA PHE A 254 2.83 -12.02 -15.56
C PHE A 254 3.79 -13.17 -15.34
N TYR A 255 5.08 -12.89 -15.49
CA TYR A 255 6.18 -13.77 -15.14
C TYR A 255 7.05 -13.04 -14.11
N SER A 256 7.45 -13.69 -13.02
CA SER A 256 8.43 -13.14 -12.08
C SER A 256 9.54 -14.14 -11.82
N LEU A 257 10.72 -13.63 -11.47
CA LEU A 257 11.88 -14.40 -11.05
C LEU A 257 12.14 -14.11 -9.57
N ASP A 258 11.77 -15.08 -8.71
CA ASP A 258 11.91 -14.98 -7.26
C ASP A 258 13.37 -14.67 -6.87
N SER A 259 13.61 -13.57 -6.17
CA SER A 259 14.92 -13.15 -5.68
C SER A 259 15.52 -14.14 -4.69
N SER A 260 14.68 -14.82 -3.90
CA SER A 260 15.10 -15.77 -2.88
C SER A 260 15.53 -17.13 -3.43
N THR A 261 14.92 -17.59 -4.53
CA THR A 261 15.09 -18.97 -5.03
C THR A 261 15.55 -19.06 -6.49
N GLY A 262 15.44 -17.98 -7.26
CA GLY A 262 15.64 -17.99 -8.71
C GLY A 262 14.58 -18.78 -9.47
N GLN A 263 13.45 -19.13 -8.85
CA GLN A 263 12.35 -19.80 -9.51
C GLN A 263 11.47 -18.81 -10.29
N THR A 264 10.93 -19.26 -11.42
CA THR A 264 9.98 -18.46 -12.18
C THR A 264 8.55 -18.72 -11.74
N ARG A 265 7.81 -17.68 -11.36
CA ARG A 265 6.35 -17.74 -11.17
C ARG A 265 5.62 -17.24 -12.39
N ILE A 266 4.39 -17.73 -12.57
CA ILE A 266 3.54 -17.43 -13.72
C ILE A 266 2.12 -17.16 -13.21
N ALA A 267 1.55 -16.00 -13.57
CA ALA A 267 0.18 -15.63 -13.24
C ALA A 267 -0.55 -15.11 -14.48
N SER A 268 -1.64 -15.75 -14.89
CA SER A 268 -2.46 -15.30 -16.03
C SER A 268 -3.66 -14.52 -15.54
N ILE A 269 -3.94 -13.35 -16.13
CA ILE A 269 -5.07 -12.49 -15.75
C ILE A 269 -6.33 -12.71 -16.60
N GLY A 270 -6.33 -13.72 -17.48
CA GLY A 270 -7.43 -14.00 -18.42
C GLY A 270 -7.70 -15.49 -18.65
N GLN A 271 -8.38 -16.14 -17.70
CA GLN A 271 -9.22 -17.34 -17.89
C GLN A 271 -10.34 -17.26 -16.83
N GLY A 272 -11.51 -16.76 -17.23
CA GLY A 272 -12.75 -16.76 -16.45
C GLY A 272 -13.92 -16.99 -17.38
#